data_AF-A0A382FAU0-F1
#
_entry.id   AF-A0A382FAU0-F1
#
_cell.length_a   1.000
_cell.length_b   1.000
_cell.length_c   1.000
_cell.angle_alpha   90.00
_cell.angle_beta   90.00
_cell.angle_gamma   90.00
#
_symmetry.space_group_name_H-M   'P 1'
#
loop_
_entity.id
_entity.type
_entity.pdbx_description
1 polymer ?
#
loop_
_entity_poly.entity_id
_entity_poly.type
_entity_poly.pdbx_seq_one_letter_code
_entity_poly.pdbx_strand_id
1 'polypeptide(L)'
;MFERLYTYGSFIRFSHSVFALPFALTGVLLASRHTPVTITTLLWIIAAMVSARAAAMGFNRLVDSRYDALNSRTANREMPRGVISKRAGAVFVIFTSMTFMAVTFQLSWLCFILSPLALSLVFWYSLAKRYTAFTQLFLGLAMAVAPIGGWLAAGGRVGLEPWLLGLAIGSWVAGFDV
;
A
#
# COMPACT_ATOMS: atom_id res chain seq x y z
N MET A 1 -28.59 1.20 0.77
CA MET A 1 -27.50 0.51 0.04
C MET A 1 -26.34 1.46 -0.28
N PHE A 2 -26.63 2.67 -0.79
CA PHE A 2 -25.61 3.71 -1.04
C PHE A 2 -24.81 4.15 0.20
N GLU A 3 -25.42 4.26 1.39
CA GLU A 3 -24.66 4.60 2.61
C GLU A 3 -23.65 3.53 3.02
N ARG A 4 -23.97 2.24 2.84
CA ARG A 4 -23.02 1.15 3.11
C ARG A 4 -21.85 1.21 2.13
N LEU A 5 -22.12 1.44 0.84
CA LEU A 5 -21.07 1.63 -0.17
C LEU A 5 -20.21 2.87 0.12
N TYR A 6 -20.81 3.98 0.55
CA TYR A 6 -20.08 5.17 0.98
C TYR A 6 -19.22 4.91 2.21
N THR A 7 -19.70 4.10 3.16
CA THR A 7 -18.95 3.69 4.36
C THR A 7 -17.77 2.79 3.99
N TYR A 8 -17.92 1.85 3.06
CA TYR A 8 -16.80 1.06 2.51
C TYR A 8 -15.85 1.93 1.66
N GLY A 9 -16.34 2.93 0.94
CA GLY A 9 -15.53 3.91 0.20
C GLY A 9 -14.71 4.82 1.13
N SER A 10 -15.30 5.27 2.24
CA SER A 10 -14.63 5.97 3.36
C SER A 10 -13.55 5.09 4.01
N PHE A 11 -13.82 3.79 4.10
CA PHE A 11 -12.85 2.82 4.62
C PHE A 11 -11.59 2.73 3.75
N ILE A 12 -11.77 2.82 2.43
CA ILE A 12 -10.68 2.79 1.44
C ILE A 12 -9.98 4.13 1.31
N ARG A 13 -10.58 5.26 1.74
CA ARG A 13 -10.06 6.63 1.53
C ARG A 13 -9.32 6.74 0.18
N PHE A 14 -10.06 6.56 -0.91
CA PHE A 14 -9.49 6.55 -2.27
C PHE A 14 -8.58 7.78 -2.54
N SER A 15 -8.89 8.92 -1.92
CA SER A 15 -8.06 10.12 -1.90
C SER A 15 -6.61 9.89 -1.44
N HIS A 16 -6.37 9.04 -0.45
CA HIS A 16 -5.02 8.72 0.03
C HIS A 16 -4.26 7.75 -0.89
N SER A 17 -4.95 7.04 -1.78
CA SER A 17 -4.30 6.24 -2.82
C SER A 17 -3.77 7.14 -3.93
N VAL A 18 -4.48 8.22 -4.27
CA VAL A 18 -4.03 9.22 -5.26
C VAL A 18 -2.66 9.81 -4.88
N PHE A 19 -2.42 10.09 -3.60
CA PHE A 19 -1.13 10.62 -3.14
C PHE A 19 0.01 9.59 -3.14
N ALA A 20 -0.28 8.29 -3.20
CA ALA A 20 0.75 7.26 -3.29
C ALA A 20 1.14 6.94 -4.74
N LEU A 21 0.27 7.23 -5.71
CA LEU A 21 0.51 6.97 -7.13
C LEU A 21 1.79 7.64 -7.67
N PRO A 22 2.10 8.92 -7.34
CA PRO A 22 3.32 9.57 -7.83
C PRO A 22 4.59 8.77 -7.55
N PHE A 23 4.70 8.11 -6.39
CA PHE A 23 5.91 7.32 -6.07
C PHE A 23 6.09 6.13 -7.01
N ALA A 24 5.03 5.35 -7.24
CA ALA A 24 5.10 4.25 -8.20
C ALA A 24 5.30 4.75 -9.64
N LEU A 25 4.59 5.82 -10.03
CA LEU A 25 4.69 6.41 -11.36
C LEU A 25 6.07 7.02 -11.65
N THR A 26 6.77 7.54 -10.64
CA THR A 26 8.16 8.00 -10.82
C THR A 26 9.10 6.83 -11.15
N GLY A 27 8.89 5.65 -10.55
CA GLY A 27 9.59 4.42 -10.93
C GLY A 27 9.26 3.98 -12.36
N VAL A 28 7.99 4.09 -12.77
CA VAL A 28 7.56 3.80 -14.14
C VAL A 28 8.19 4.77 -15.14
N LEU A 29 8.21 6.06 -14.84
CA LEU A 29 8.79 7.09 -15.71
C LEU A 29 10.31 6.91 -15.87
N LEU A 30 10.98 6.41 -14.83
CA LEU A 30 12.38 6.07 -14.92
C LEU A 30 12.56 4.85 -15.84
N ALA A 31 11.74 3.81 -15.68
CA ALA A 31 11.79 2.60 -16.50
C ALA A 31 11.43 2.88 -17.96
N SER A 32 10.57 3.87 -18.23
CA SER A 32 10.16 4.23 -19.59
C SER A 32 11.30 4.76 -20.46
N ARG A 33 12.44 5.13 -19.85
CA ARG A 33 13.67 5.48 -20.57
C ARG A 33 14.33 4.28 -21.25
N HIS A 34 14.03 3.07 -20.80
CA HIS A 34 14.66 1.83 -21.26
C HIS A 34 13.67 0.88 -21.92
N THR A 35 12.39 0.91 -21.51
CA THR A 35 11.36 -0.01 -21.97
C THR A 35 10.09 0.77 -22.30
N PRO A 36 9.46 0.56 -23.48
CA PRO A 36 8.20 1.23 -23.79
C PRO A 36 7.09 0.76 -22.83
N VAL A 37 6.42 1.71 -22.18
CA VAL A 37 5.34 1.44 -21.24
C VAL A 37 3.99 1.59 -21.96
N THR A 38 3.16 0.54 -21.89
CA THR A 38 1.82 0.56 -22.48
C THR A 38 0.79 1.15 -21.51
N ILE A 39 -0.33 1.66 -22.05
CA ILE A 39 -1.46 2.13 -21.23
C ILE A 39 -2.00 0.98 -20.36
N THR A 40 -2.05 -0.25 -20.90
CA THR A 40 -2.46 -1.44 -20.16
C THR A 40 -1.58 -1.69 -18.93
N THR A 41 -0.25 -1.60 -19.08
CA THR A 41 0.70 -1.71 -17.97
C THR A 41 0.43 -0.64 -16.91
N LEU A 42 0.19 0.62 -17.31
CA LEU A 42 -0.14 1.71 -16.39
C LEU A 42 -1.42 1.44 -15.60
N LEU A 43 -2.48 0.96 -16.26
CA LEU A 43 -3.74 0.62 -15.61
C LEU A 43 -3.57 -0.49 -14.57
N TRP A 44 -2.77 -1.52 -14.89
CA TRP A 44 -2.45 -2.57 -13.93
C TRP A 44 -1.59 -2.07 -12.76
N ILE A 45 -0.65 -1.16 -12.98
CA ILE A 45 0.14 -0.55 -11.89
C ILE A 45 -0.76 0.28 -10.96
N ILE A 46 -1.69 1.05 -11.53
CA ILE A 46 -2.67 1.81 -10.73
C ILE A 46 -3.55 0.86 -9.92
N ALA A 47 -4.05 -0.22 -10.53
CA ALA A 47 -4.84 -1.23 -9.83
C ALA A 47 -4.04 -1.91 -8.71
N ALA A 48 -2.75 -2.21 -8.93
CA ALA A 48 -1.85 -2.77 -7.92
C ALA A 48 -1.67 -1.80 -6.75
N MET A 49 -1.44 -0.52 -7.03
CA MET A 49 -1.27 0.52 -6.01
C MET A 49 -2.54 0.71 -5.17
N VAL A 50 -3.70 0.77 -5.80
CA VAL A 50 -4.98 0.92 -5.10
C VAL A 50 -5.28 -0.29 -4.23
N SER A 51 -5.08 -1.51 -4.75
CA SER A 51 -5.33 -2.75 -4.01
C SER A 51 -4.36 -2.94 -2.84
N ALA A 52 -3.06 -2.72 -3.03
CA ALA A 52 -2.07 -2.78 -1.95
C ALA A 52 -2.37 -1.76 -0.84
N ARG A 53 -2.72 -0.52 -1.21
CA ARG A 53 -3.05 0.52 -0.24
C ARG A 53 -4.34 0.19 0.53
N ALA A 54 -5.34 -0.34 -0.17
CA ALA A 54 -6.58 -0.80 0.45
C ALA A 54 -6.32 -1.92 1.47
N ALA A 55 -5.49 -2.91 1.11
CA ALA A 55 -5.07 -3.96 2.02
C ALA A 55 -4.32 -3.39 3.24
N ALA A 56 -3.37 -2.49 3.03
CA ALA A 56 -2.59 -1.83 4.08
C ALA A 56 -3.48 -1.10 5.10
N MET A 57 -4.39 -0.25 4.61
CA MET A 57 -5.27 0.54 5.47
C MET A 57 -6.30 -0.34 6.17
N GLY A 58 -6.84 -1.34 5.47
CA GLY A 58 -7.74 -2.32 6.07
C GLY A 58 -7.07 -3.09 7.20
N PHE A 59 -5.84 -3.55 6.99
CA PHE A 59 -5.07 -4.29 7.98
C PHE A 59 -4.72 -3.40 9.18
N ASN A 60 -4.26 -2.17 8.93
CA ASN A 60 -3.97 -1.22 9.98
C ASN A 60 -5.20 -0.96 10.87
N ARG A 61 -6.38 -0.71 10.27
CA ARG A 61 -7.62 -0.49 11.03
C ARG A 61 -8.10 -1.75 11.76
N LEU A 62 -7.89 -2.93 11.17
CA LEU A 62 -8.26 -4.22 11.78
C LEU A 62 -7.46 -4.47 13.06
N VAL A 63 -6.14 -4.36 12.95
CA VAL A 63 -5.18 -4.61 14.03
C VAL A 63 -5.26 -3.53 15.10
N ASP A 64 -5.40 -2.26 14.72
CA ASP A 64 -5.44 -1.13 15.66
C ASP A 64 -6.83 -0.90 16.27
N SER A 65 -7.88 -1.62 15.83
CA SER A 65 -9.28 -1.39 16.24
C SER A 65 -9.51 -1.25 17.75
N ARG A 66 -8.83 -2.07 18.57
CA ARG A 66 -8.93 -1.99 20.04
C ARG A 66 -8.24 -0.75 20.60
N TYR A 67 -7.09 -0.37 20.05
CA TYR A 67 -6.33 0.80 20.49
C TYR A 67 -6.99 2.10 20.01
N ASP A 68 -7.56 2.07 18.79
CA ASP A 68 -8.30 3.19 18.23
C ASP A 68 -9.54 3.53 19.08
N ALA A 69 -10.19 2.55 19.71
CA ALA A 69 -11.31 2.79 20.61
C ALA A 69 -10.91 3.53 21.91
N LEU A 70 -9.65 3.41 22.33
CA LEU A 70 -9.14 4.04 23.55
C LEU A 70 -8.61 5.46 23.32
N ASN A 71 -8.43 5.87 22.06
CA ASN A 71 -7.87 7.18 21.72
C ASN A 71 -8.99 8.13 21.28
N SER A 72 -9.18 9.24 21.99
CA SER A 72 -10.21 10.25 21.69
C SER A 72 -10.19 10.75 20.24
N ARG A 73 -9.01 10.77 19.60
CA ARG A 73 -8.84 11.17 18.20
C ARG A 73 -9.30 10.12 17.19
N THR A 74 -9.19 8.83 17.52
CA THR A 74 -9.49 7.72 16.58
C THR A 74 -10.67 6.84 16.99
N ALA A 75 -11.29 7.11 18.15
CA ALA A 75 -12.47 6.42 18.65
C ALA A 75 -13.69 6.56 17.72
N ASN A 76 -13.75 7.64 16.92
CA ASN A 76 -14.82 7.87 15.96
C ASN A 76 -14.66 7.12 14.61
N ARG A 77 -13.63 6.28 14.46
CA ARG A 77 -13.46 5.45 13.26
C ARG A 77 -14.55 4.38 13.14
N GLU A 78 -14.74 3.87 11.93
CA GLU A 78 -15.83 2.97 11.55
C GLU A 78 -15.77 1.62 12.27
N MET A 79 -14.56 1.10 12.56
CA MET A 79 -14.39 -0.19 13.24
C MET A 79 -14.56 -0.10 14.77
N PRO A 80 -13.96 0.89 15.48
CA PRO A 80 -14.27 1.15 16.89
C PRO A 80 -15.76 1.42 17.16
N ARG A 81 -16.44 2.14 16.26
CA ARG A 81 -17.88 2.41 16.35
C ARG A 81 -18.78 1.20 16.04
N GLY A 82 -18.21 0.06 15.65
CA GLY A 82 -18.96 -1.15 15.29
C GLY A 82 -19.72 -1.07 13.97
N VAL A 83 -19.53 -0.02 13.17
CA VAL A 83 -20.16 0.13 11.85
C VAL A 83 -19.65 -0.95 10.89
N ILE A 84 -18.37 -1.30 10.99
CA ILE A 84 -17.76 -2.42 10.28
C ILE A 84 -17.32 -3.47 11.30
N SER A 85 -17.80 -4.70 11.14
CA SER A 85 -17.38 -5.82 12.00
C SER A 85 -15.93 -6.22 11.72
N LYS A 86 -15.23 -6.75 12.73
CA LYS A 86 -13.86 -7.28 12.54
C LYS A 86 -13.78 -8.36 11.47
N ARG A 87 -14.83 -9.20 11.36
CA ARG A 87 -14.94 -10.23 10.32
C ARG A 87 -15.02 -9.59 8.93
N ALA A 88 -15.84 -8.55 8.75
CA ALA A 88 -15.91 -7.82 7.48
C ALA A 88 -14.58 -7.14 7.13
N GLY A 89 -13.90 -6.55 8.13
CA GLY A 89 -12.55 -6.00 7.96
C GLY A 89 -11.52 -7.04 7.53
N ALA A 90 -11.53 -8.22 8.13
CA ALA A 90 -10.64 -9.32 7.76
C ALA A 90 -10.91 -9.83 6.33
N VAL A 91 -12.18 -10.05 5.97
CA VAL A 91 -12.58 -10.43 4.60
C VAL A 91 -12.13 -9.38 3.59
N PHE A 92 -12.29 -8.10 3.92
CA PHE A 92 -11.85 -7.00 3.07
C PHE A 92 -10.33 -7.01 2.83
N VAL A 93 -9.53 -7.23 3.88
CA VAL A 93 -8.06 -7.34 3.76
C VAL A 93 -7.65 -8.54 2.91
N ILE A 94 -8.27 -9.70 3.12
CA ILE A 94 -7.99 -10.90 2.33
C ILE A 94 -8.33 -10.64 0.86
N PHE A 95 -9.52 -10.11 0.58
CA PHE A 95 -9.98 -9.82 -0.78
C PHE A 95 -9.06 -8.82 -1.50
N THR A 96 -8.68 -7.73 -0.85
CA THR A 96 -7.78 -6.71 -1.43
C THR A 96 -6.35 -7.23 -1.62
N SER A 97 -5.87 -8.09 -0.72
CA SER A 97 -4.57 -8.76 -0.85
C SER A 97 -4.56 -9.73 -2.04
N MET A 98 -5.61 -10.54 -2.19
CA MET A 98 -5.76 -11.45 -3.34
C MET A 98 -5.90 -10.68 -4.65
N THR A 99 -6.63 -9.55 -4.64
CA THR A 99 -6.72 -8.66 -5.80
C THR A 99 -5.35 -8.09 -6.18
N PHE A 100 -4.56 -7.64 -5.20
CA PHE A 100 -3.21 -7.17 -5.44
C PHE A 100 -2.34 -8.25 -6.08
N MET A 101 -2.34 -9.46 -5.53
CA MET A 101 -1.59 -10.59 -6.09
C MET A 101 -2.03 -10.92 -7.52
N ALA A 102 -3.34 -10.99 -7.78
CA ALA A 102 -3.89 -11.24 -9.12
C ALA A 102 -3.48 -10.17 -10.14
N VAL A 103 -3.47 -8.89 -9.73
CA VAL A 103 -3.01 -7.79 -10.59
C VAL A 103 -1.51 -7.88 -10.85
N THR A 104 -0.70 -8.16 -9.82
CA THR A 104 0.76 -8.30 -10.00
C THR A 104 1.15 -9.46 -10.90
N PHE A 105 0.35 -10.54 -10.93
CA PHE A 105 0.49 -11.65 -11.87
C PHE A 105 0.31 -11.21 -13.33
N GLN A 106 -0.61 -10.27 -13.60
CA GLN A 106 -0.80 -9.70 -14.95
C GLN A 106 0.34 -8.76 -15.37
N LEU A 107 1.06 -8.18 -14.40
CA LEU A 107 2.21 -7.31 -14.68
C LEU A 107 3.46 -8.11 -15.05
N SER A 108 3.88 -9.02 -14.17
CA SER A 108 4.97 -9.94 -14.45
C SER A 108 5.04 -11.06 -13.41
N TRP A 109 5.64 -12.19 -13.79
CA TRP A 109 5.91 -13.29 -12.86
C TRP A 109 6.77 -12.85 -11.67
N LEU A 110 7.75 -11.97 -11.90
CA LEU A 110 8.59 -11.41 -10.85
C LEU A 110 7.77 -10.57 -9.86
N CYS A 111 6.89 -9.69 -10.35
CA CYS A 111 6.01 -8.89 -9.50
C CYS A 111 5.09 -9.78 -8.65
N PHE A 112 4.59 -10.88 -9.22
CA PHE A 112 3.77 -11.84 -8.48
C PHE A 112 4.54 -12.51 -7.35
N ILE A 113 5.76 -13.01 -7.60
CA ILE A 113 6.60 -13.63 -6.55
C ILE A 113 6.94 -12.62 -5.44
N LEU A 114 7.18 -11.36 -5.80
CA LEU A 114 7.50 -10.30 -4.84
C LEU A 114 6.27 -9.74 -4.11
N SER A 115 5.06 -9.99 -4.61
CA SER A 115 3.82 -9.45 -4.03
C SER A 115 3.57 -9.86 -2.57
N PRO A 116 3.82 -11.11 -2.11
CA PRO A 116 3.66 -11.47 -0.71
C PRO A 116 4.70 -10.78 0.18
N LEU A 117 5.93 -10.58 -0.32
CA LEU A 117 6.97 -9.84 0.39
C LEU A 117 6.56 -8.37 0.57
N ALA A 118 6.05 -7.73 -0.49
CA ALA A 118 5.55 -6.37 -0.44
C ALA A 118 4.40 -6.22 0.57
N LEU A 119 3.41 -7.13 0.55
CA LEU A 119 2.32 -7.13 1.53
C LEU A 119 2.83 -7.33 2.96
N SER A 120 3.80 -8.24 3.14
CA SER A 120 4.38 -8.51 4.46
C SER A 120 5.04 -7.27 5.05
N LEU A 121 5.82 -6.53 4.27
CA LEU A 121 6.45 -5.27 4.71
C LEU A 121 5.41 -4.21 5.11
N VAL A 122 4.36 -4.08 4.31
CA VAL A 122 3.29 -3.10 4.54
C VAL A 122 2.45 -3.46 5.77
N PHE A 123 2.18 -4.73 5.99
CA PHE A 123 1.48 -5.21 7.20
C PHE A 123 2.37 -5.13 8.44
N TRP A 124 3.66 -5.40 8.28
CA TRP A 124 4.63 -5.33 9.38
C TRP A 124 4.67 -3.94 10.02
N TYR A 125 4.62 -2.87 9.23
CA TYR A 125 4.51 -1.51 9.75
C TYR A 125 3.35 -1.34 10.75
N SER A 126 2.18 -1.92 10.47
CA SER A 126 1.02 -1.81 11.37
C SER A 126 1.25 -2.53 12.71
N LEU A 127 2.07 -3.57 12.72
CA LEU A 127 2.45 -4.31 13.93
C LEU A 127 3.62 -3.66 14.67
N ALA A 128 4.55 -3.03 13.94
CA ALA A 128 5.76 -2.42 14.49
C ALA A 128 5.46 -1.43 15.62
N LYS A 129 4.31 -0.74 15.56
CA LYS A 129 3.82 0.17 16.61
C LYS A 129 3.75 -0.42 18.02
N ARG A 130 3.73 -1.74 18.14
CA ARG A 130 3.65 -2.46 19.41
C ARG A 130 5.02 -2.85 19.97
N TYR A 131 6.04 -2.88 19.11
CA TYR A 131 7.33 -3.50 19.44
C TYR A 131 8.50 -2.51 19.38
N THR A 132 8.33 -1.36 18.73
CA THR A 132 9.41 -0.39 18.54
C THR A 132 8.90 1.04 18.47
N ALA A 133 9.74 1.97 18.92
CA ALA A 133 9.54 3.42 18.75
C ALA A 133 10.01 3.93 17.37
N PHE A 134 10.65 3.08 16.56
CA PHE A 134 11.17 3.42 15.23
C PHE A 134 10.18 3.05 14.10
N THR A 135 8.89 3.18 14.34
CA THR A 135 7.83 2.82 13.38
C THR A 135 7.92 3.55 12.05
N GLN A 136 8.38 4.80 12.10
CA GLN A 136 8.59 5.66 10.93
C GLN A 136 9.58 5.06 9.94
N LEU A 137 10.60 4.31 10.40
CA LEU A 137 11.54 3.61 9.52
C LEU A 137 10.82 2.51 8.72
N PHE A 138 9.90 1.78 9.36
CA PHE A 138 9.11 0.74 8.68
C PHE A 138 8.07 1.33 7.73
N LEU A 139 7.50 2.50 8.05
CA LEU A 139 6.65 3.23 7.13
C LEU A 139 7.44 3.69 5.89
N GLY A 140 8.63 4.25 6.10
CA GLY A 140 9.55 4.63 5.03
C GLY A 140 9.92 3.44 4.16
N LEU A 141 10.24 2.29 4.76
CA LEU A 141 10.51 1.05 4.03
C LEU A 141 9.32 0.58 3.19
N ALA A 142 8.10 0.63 3.75
CA ALA A 142 6.88 0.29 3.01
C ALA A 142 6.65 1.24 1.82
N MET A 143 6.98 2.52 1.96
CA MET A 143 6.89 3.50 0.87
C MET A 143 8.01 3.37 -0.16
N ALA A 144 9.21 2.95 0.24
CA ALA A 144 10.34 2.68 -0.65
C ALA A 144 10.05 1.54 -1.66
N VAL A 145 9.15 0.62 -1.30
CA VAL A 145 8.72 -0.48 -2.17
C VAL A 145 7.91 0.02 -3.38
N ALA A 146 7.18 1.13 -3.25
CA ALA A 146 6.32 1.66 -4.32
C ALA A 146 7.09 2.04 -5.61
N PRO A 147 8.15 2.88 -5.59
CA PRO A 147 8.92 3.21 -6.79
C PRO A 147 9.66 1.99 -7.37
N ILE A 148 10.19 1.10 -6.52
CA ILE A 148 10.85 -0.13 -6.97
C ILE A 148 9.85 -1.05 -7.67
N GLY A 149 8.65 -1.21 -7.09
CA GLY A 149 7.57 -1.98 -7.69
C GLY A 149 7.10 -1.40 -9.02
N GLY A 150 6.97 -0.07 -9.12
CA GLY A 150 6.66 0.62 -10.37
C GLY A 150 7.70 0.40 -11.47
N TRP A 151 8.98 0.46 -11.13
CA TRP A 151 10.09 0.16 -12.05
C TRP A 151 10.04 -1.28 -12.56
N LEU A 152 9.90 -2.26 -11.66
CA LEU A 152 9.83 -3.68 -12.02
C LEU A 152 8.58 -3.99 -12.86
N ALA A 153 7.44 -3.41 -12.51
CA ALA A 153 6.18 -3.58 -13.23
C ALA A 153 6.21 -2.99 -14.65
N ALA A 154 7.00 -1.93 -14.86
CA ALA A 154 7.23 -1.33 -16.17
C ALA A 154 8.29 -2.06 -17.02
N GLY A 155 8.85 -3.18 -16.53
CA GLY A 155 9.89 -3.93 -17.23
C GLY A 155 11.27 -3.28 -17.15
N GLY A 156 11.52 -2.52 -16.08
CA GLY A 156 12.84 -2.00 -15.78
C GLY A 156 13.85 -3.13 -15.51
N ARG A 157 15.08 -2.97 -16.02
CA ARG A 157 16.16 -3.95 -15.83
C ARG A 157 16.80 -3.83 -14.44
N VAL A 158 17.70 -4.75 -14.12
CA VAL A 158 18.53 -4.64 -12.91
C VAL A 158 19.40 -3.38 -13.02
N GLY A 159 19.23 -2.47 -12.08
CA GLY A 159 19.91 -1.18 -12.03
C GLY A 159 19.86 -0.61 -10.62
N LEU A 160 20.76 0.32 -10.31
CA LEU A 160 20.85 0.98 -8.99
C LEU A 160 19.80 2.09 -8.84
N GLU A 161 19.29 2.61 -9.95
CA GLU A 161 18.34 3.71 -10.05
C GLU A 161 17.06 3.50 -9.23
N PRO A 162 16.33 2.36 -9.33
CA PRO A 162 15.14 2.12 -8.51
C PRO A 162 15.45 2.06 -7.01
N TRP A 163 16.64 1.55 -6.62
CA TRP A 163 17.05 1.47 -5.22
C TRP A 163 17.36 2.84 -4.63
N LEU A 164 18.08 3.69 -5.38
CA LEU A 164 18.35 5.07 -4.97
C LEU A 164 17.06 5.87 -4.82
N LEU A 165 16.12 5.70 -5.75
CA LEU A 165 14.81 6.35 -5.69
C LEU A 165 13.99 5.84 -4.49
N GLY A 166 13.99 4.53 -4.25
CA GLY A 166 13.35 3.92 -3.08
C GLY A 166 13.95 4.43 -1.76
N LEU A 167 15.27 4.52 -1.66
CA LEU A 167 15.97 5.07 -0.50
C LEU A 167 15.63 6.54 -0.28
N ALA A 168 15.66 7.38 -1.32
CA ALA A 168 15.34 8.79 -1.21
C ALA A 168 13.90 9.01 -0.69
N ILE A 169 12.92 8.33 -1.28
CA ILE A 169 11.51 8.42 -0.85
C ILE A 169 11.33 7.82 0.55
N GLY A 170 11.95 6.67 0.82
CA GLY A 170 11.85 5.99 2.11
C GLY A 170 12.43 6.81 3.25
N SER A 171 13.63 7.38 3.08
CA SER A 171 14.27 8.25 4.06
C SER A 171 13.48 9.54 4.29
N TRP A 172 12.91 10.13 3.23
CA TRP A 172 12.07 11.32 3.37
C TRP A 172 10.80 11.03 4.18
N VAL A 173 10.08 9.95 3.86
CA VAL A 173 8.86 9.55 4.60
C VAL A 173 9.21 9.20 6.04
N ALA A 174 10.31 8.46 6.26
CA ALA A 174 10.74 8.12 7.60
C ALA A 174 11.14 9.34 8.43
N GLY A 175 11.71 10.37 7.82
CA GLY A 175 12.08 11.62 8.51
C GLY A 175 10.89 12.54 8.79
N PHE A 176 9.89 12.57 7.91
CA PHE A 176 8.69 13.40 8.09
C PHE A 176 7.73 12.85 9.16
N ASP A 177 7.73 11.54 9.42
CA ASP A 177 6.83 10.87 10.36
C ASP A 177 7.40 10.71 11.79
N VAL A 178 8.52 11.40 12.10
CA VAL A 178 9.10 11.51 13.46
C VAL A 178 8.36 12.56 14.28
#